data_AF-A0A9Q0YEZ7-F1
#
_entry.id   AF-A0A9Q0YEZ7-F1
#
_cell.length_a   1.000
_cell.length_b   1.000
_cell.length_c   1.000
_cell.angle_alpha   90.00
_cell.angle_beta   90.00
_cell.angle_gamma   90.00
#
_symmetry.space_group_name_H-M   'P 1'
#
loop_
_entity.id
_entity.type
_entity.pdbx_description
1 polymer ?
#
loop_
_entity_poly.entity_id
_entity_poly.type
_entity_poly.pdbx_seq_one_letter_code
_entity_poly.pdbx_strand_id
1 'polypeptide(L)'
;MLTVQETKLNVFHMRCLRKILGITWEDMVTNSEVLSKAKLSTIFVMLSVRRLRWLGHVHQMEKGCIPKDLLYGQLELGSCPRGHPHLQYRDSCKRDLQSAYIDINSWEDIASKRST
;
A
#
# COMPACT_ATOMS: atom_id res chain seq x y z
N MET A 1 -9.86 -2.98 6.35
CA MET A 1 -10.23 -4.09 5.43
C MET A 1 -9.35 -4.00 4.18
N LEU A 2 -8.84 -5.12 3.68
CA LEU A 2 -8.06 -5.14 2.42
C LEU A 2 -9.00 -4.90 1.24
N THR A 3 -8.51 -4.21 0.20
CA THR A 3 -9.35 -3.93 -0.97
C THR A 3 -9.56 -5.20 -1.80
N VAL A 4 -10.66 -5.26 -2.55
CA VAL A 4 -10.94 -6.37 -3.48
C VAL A 4 -9.82 -6.56 -4.52
N GLN A 5 -9.11 -5.48 -4.87
CA GLN A 5 -7.99 -5.56 -5.81
C GLN A 5 -6.74 -6.16 -5.16
N GLU A 6 -6.44 -5.81 -3.91
CA GLU A 6 -5.32 -6.39 -3.16
C GLU A 6 -5.49 -7.90 -2.96
N THR A 7 -6.72 -8.36 -2.71
CA THR A 7 -6.99 -9.80 -2.55
C THR A 7 -6.84 -10.56 -3.88
N LYS A 8 -7.35 -10.02 -4.99
CA LYS A 8 -7.14 -10.58 -6.34
C LYS A 8 -5.66 -10.68 -6.69
N LEU A 9 -4.88 -9.64 -6.38
CA LEU A 9 -3.44 -9.63 -6.62
C LEU A 9 -2.72 -10.68 -5.76
N ASN A 10 -3.16 -10.89 -4.52
CA ASN A 10 -2.59 -11.94 -3.67
C ASN A 10 -2.83 -13.35 -4.24
N VAL A 11 -4.03 -13.63 -4.75
CA VAL A 11 -4.34 -14.91 -5.41
C VAL A 11 -3.42 -15.11 -6.62
N PHE A 12 -3.28 -14.08 -7.47
CA PHE A 12 -2.38 -14.13 -8.62
C PHE A 12 -0.93 -14.40 -8.19
N HIS A 13 -0.43 -13.64 -7.21
CA HIS A 13 0.92 -13.77 -6.68
C HIS A 13 1.19 -15.20 -6.16
N MET A 14 0.29 -15.76 -5.35
CA MET A 14 0.40 -17.13 -4.84
C MET A 14 0.38 -18.18 -5.95
N ARG A 15 -0.49 -18.01 -6.95
CA ARG A 15 -0.55 -18.91 -8.11
C ARG A 15 0.76 -18.90 -8.91
N CYS A 16 1.33 -17.72 -9.15
CA CYS A 16 2.62 -17.58 -9.81
C CYS A 16 3.74 -18.26 -9.02
N LEU A 17 3.83 -18.01 -7.70
CA LEU A 17 4.88 -18.62 -6.87
C LEU A 17 4.79 -20.14 -6.83
N ARG A 18 3.59 -20.69 -6.66
CA ARG A 18 3.39 -22.15 -6.71
C ARG A 18 3.81 -22.72 -8.06
N LYS A 19 3.46 -22.06 -9.16
CA LYS A 19 3.83 -22.51 -10.50
C LYS A 19 5.35 -22.48 -10.74
N ILE A 20 6.03 -21.41 -10.31
CA ILE A 20 7.49 -21.26 -10.45
C ILE A 20 8.24 -22.29 -9.59
N LEU A 21 7.77 -22.53 -8.37
CA LEU A 21 8.38 -23.49 -7.44
C LEU A 21 7.96 -24.94 -7.70
N GLY A 22 7.10 -25.20 -8.69
CA GLY A 22 6.61 -26.54 -9.01
C GLY A 22 5.70 -27.15 -7.93
N ILE A 23 5.11 -26.34 -7.06
CA ILE A 23 4.26 -26.79 -5.95
C ILE A 23 2.85 -27.09 -6.48
N THR A 24 2.44 -28.33 -6.30
CA THR A 24 1.12 -28.84 -6.64
C THR A 24 0.21 -28.85 -5.40
N TRP A 25 -1.02 -29.34 -5.56
CA TRP A 25 -1.95 -29.51 -4.44
C TRP A 25 -1.55 -30.70 -3.55
N GLU A 26 -0.88 -31.72 -4.10
CA GLU A 26 -0.46 -32.94 -3.40
C GLU A 26 0.61 -32.66 -2.34
N ASP A 27 1.41 -31.62 -2.54
CA ASP A 27 2.48 -31.24 -1.62
C ASP A 27 1.96 -30.69 -0.28
N MET A 28 0.66 -30.34 -0.21
CA MET A 28 -0.01 -29.80 1.00
C MET A 28 0.70 -28.60 1.65
N VAL A 29 1.48 -27.85 0.86
CA VAL A 29 2.27 -26.70 1.34
C VAL A 29 1.36 -25.50 1.59
N THR A 30 1.50 -24.88 2.77
CA THR A 30 0.78 -23.66 3.16
C THR A 30 1.31 -22.42 2.43
N ASN A 31 0.49 -21.37 2.31
CA ASN A 31 0.92 -20.13 1.63
C ASN A 31 2.10 -19.45 2.34
N SER A 32 2.19 -19.55 3.67
CA SER A 32 3.33 -19.07 4.46
C SER A 32 4.63 -19.79 4.10
N GLU A 33 4.58 -21.11 3.87
CA GLU A 33 5.74 -21.89 3.46
C GLU A 33 6.14 -21.60 2.01
N VAL A 34 5.18 -21.38 1.10
CA VAL A 34 5.46 -20.95 -0.28
C VAL A 34 6.27 -19.65 -0.27
N LEU A 35 5.86 -18.66 0.54
CA LEU A 35 6.56 -17.39 0.68
C LEU A 35 7.95 -17.56 1.32
N SER A 36 8.06 -18.40 2.36
CA SER A 36 9.32 -18.72 3.02
C SER A 36 10.32 -19.35 2.04
N LYS A 37 9.88 -20.35 1.26
CA LYS A 37 10.70 -20.98 0.20
C LYS A 37 11.14 -19.98 -0.86
N ALA A 38 10.27 -19.05 -1.25
CA ALA A 38 10.61 -17.99 -2.19
C ALA A 38 11.49 -16.87 -1.59
N LYS A 39 11.68 -16.84 -0.26
CA LYS A 39 12.31 -15.73 0.48
C LYS A 39 11.65 -14.38 0.19
N LEU A 40 10.32 -14.39 0.02
CA LEU A 40 9.54 -13.18 -0.29
C LEU A 40 8.60 -12.85 0.86
N SER A 41 8.34 -11.56 1.04
CA SER A 41 7.25 -11.07 1.89
C SER A 41 5.92 -11.19 1.18
N THR A 42 4.82 -11.05 1.93
CA THR A 42 3.49 -11.03 1.33
C THR A 42 3.33 -9.85 0.37
N ILE A 43 2.45 -10.01 -0.62
CA ILE A 43 2.15 -8.92 -1.56
C ILE A 43 1.65 -7.66 -0.84
N PHE A 44 0.95 -7.82 0.29
CA PHE A 44 0.42 -6.70 1.07
C PHE A 44 1.55 -5.84 1.65
N VAL A 45 2.59 -6.47 2.20
CA VAL A 45 3.78 -5.76 2.70
C VAL A 45 4.49 -5.05 1.55
N MET A 46 4.66 -5.72 0.41
CA MET A 46 5.28 -5.11 -0.77
C MET A 46 4.50 -3.89 -1.28
N LEU A 47 3.17 -3.98 -1.34
CA LEU A 47 2.31 -2.86 -1.72
C LEU A 47 2.40 -1.71 -0.73
N SER A 48 2.35 -2.02 0.57
CA SER A 48 2.47 -1.04 1.65
C SER A 48 3.77 -0.23 1.53
N VAL A 49 4.92 -0.91 1.40
CA VAL A 49 6.22 -0.26 1.21
C VAL A 49 6.24 0.60 -0.06
N ARG A 50 5.67 0.13 -1.17
CA ARG A 50 5.62 0.90 -2.43
C ARG A 50 4.76 2.16 -2.31
N ARG A 51 3.60 2.05 -1.66
CA ARG A 51 2.71 3.19 -1.41
C ARG A 51 3.38 4.22 -0.50
N LEU A 52 4.06 3.80 0.55
CA LEU A 52 4.80 4.70 1.45
C LEU A 52 5.98 5.38 0.75
N ARG A 53 6.71 4.67 -0.12
CA ARG A 53 7.77 5.28 -0.95
C ARG A 53 7.21 6.34 -1.90
N TRP A 54 6.10 6.05 -2.56
CA TRP A 54 5.42 7.01 -3.42
C TRP A 54 4.91 8.21 -2.64
N LEU A 55 4.32 7.98 -1.45
CA LEU A 55 3.82 9.03 -0.57
C LEU A 55 4.93 10.01 -0.18
N GLY A 56 6.08 9.50 0.27
CA GLY A 56 7.23 10.35 0.60
C GLY A 56 7.76 11.12 -0.61
N HIS A 57 7.80 10.48 -1.79
CA HIS A 57 8.23 11.14 -3.02
C HIS A 57 7.29 12.28 -3.43
N VAL A 58 5.96 12.04 -3.39
CA VAL A 58 4.95 13.07 -3.71
C VAL A 58 5.00 14.22 -2.71
N HIS A 59 5.21 13.95 -1.43
CA HIS A 59 5.40 15.01 -0.43
C HIS A 59 6.57 15.93 -0.76
N GLN A 60 7.67 15.39 -1.29
CA GLN A 60 8.87 16.15 -1.68
C GLN A 60 8.73 16.91 -3.01
N MET A 61 7.72 16.62 -3.83
CA MET A 61 7.50 17.35 -5.09
C MET A 61 7.25 18.85 -4.83
N GLU A 62 7.52 19.69 -5.83
CA GLU A 62 7.21 21.12 -5.77
C GLU A 62 5.69 21.36 -5.63
N LYS A 63 5.32 22.46 -4.99
CA LYS A 63 3.90 22.88 -4.92
C LYS A 63 3.39 23.20 -6.33
N GLY A 64 2.14 22.86 -6.64
CA GLY A 64 1.58 23.01 -8.00
C GLY A 64 1.75 21.79 -8.90
N CYS A 65 2.45 20.75 -8.42
CA CYS A 65 2.49 19.46 -9.09
C CYS A 65 1.17 18.71 -8.85
N ILE A 66 0.52 18.26 -9.93
CA ILE A 66 -0.79 17.58 -9.90
C ILE A 66 -0.87 16.45 -8.86
N PRO A 67 0.12 15.54 -8.70
CA PRO A 67 0.03 14.47 -7.70
C PRO A 67 0.03 14.97 -6.25
N LYS A 68 0.78 16.05 -5.98
CA LYS A 68 0.86 16.66 -4.64
C LYS A 68 -0.42 17.42 -4.34
N ASP A 69 -0.92 18.19 -5.30
CA ASP A 69 -2.17 18.91 -5.17
C ASP A 69 -3.36 17.95 -5.02
N LEU A 70 -3.35 16.80 -5.72
CA LEU A 70 -4.36 15.75 -5.55
C LEU A 70 -4.27 15.07 -4.16
N LEU A 71 -3.06 14.87 -3.63
CA LEU A 71 -2.86 14.25 -2.33
C LEU A 71 -3.36 15.14 -1.18
N TYR A 72 -3.13 16.45 -1.29
CA TYR A 72 -3.50 17.46 -0.29
C TYR A 72 -4.85 18.13 -0.55
N GLY A 73 -5.42 17.94 -1.74
CA GLY A 73 -6.68 18.53 -2.16
C GLY A 73 -7.81 18.16 -1.22
N GLN A 74 -8.46 19.18 -0.66
CA GLN A 74 -9.70 19.04 0.09
C GLN A 74 -10.81 19.79 -0.66
N LEU A 75 -12.06 19.45 -0.37
CA LEU A 75 -13.20 20.21 -0.88
C LEU A 75 -13.24 21.56 -0.17
N GLU A 76 -12.95 22.63 -0.89
CA GLU A 76 -13.07 24.02 -0.40
C GLU A 76 -14.54 24.39 -0.10
N LEU A 77 -15.48 23.87 -0.90
CA LEU A 77 -16.90 24.11 -0.74
C LEU A 77 -17.70 22.81 -0.94
N GLY A 78 -18.62 22.53 -0.01
CA GLY A 78 -19.49 21.36 -0.04
C GLY A 78 -19.18 20.34 1.06
N SER A 79 -20.11 19.41 1.25
CA SER A 79 -19.98 18.31 2.22
C SER A 79 -20.01 16.99 1.47
N CYS A 80 -19.20 16.02 1.90
CA CYS A 80 -19.29 14.66 1.37
C CYS A 80 -20.69 14.10 1.69
N PRO A 81 -21.35 13.42 0.74
CA PRO A 81 -22.65 12.82 0.98
C PRO A 81 -22.59 11.88 2.19
N ARG A 82 -23.62 11.95 3.04
CA ARG A 82 -23.75 11.06 4.22
C ARG A 82 -23.83 9.61 3.74
N GLY A 83 -22.95 8.75 4.27
CA GLY A 83 -22.87 7.35 3.89
C GLY A 83 -21.47 6.79 4.15
N HIS A 84 -21.09 5.74 3.42
CA HIS A 84 -19.72 5.21 3.37
C HIS A 84 -19.03 5.70 2.10
N PRO A 85 -18.26 6.81 2.13
CA PRO A 85 -17.47 7.25 0.99
C PRO A 85 -16.56 6.12 0.47
N HIS A 86 -16.31 6.11 -0.83
CA HIS A 86 -15.32 5.19 -1.39
C HIS A 86 -13.96 5.47 -0.75
N LEU A 87 -13.25 4.41 -0.34
CA LEU A 87 -11.91 4.54 0.24
C LEU A 87 -10.99 5.25 -0.76
N GLN A 88 -10.37 6.33 -0.32
CA GLN A 88 -9.42 7.07 -1.14
C GLN A 88 -8.05 6.42 -1.06
N TYR A 89 -7.18 6.78 -2.00
CA TYR A 89 -5.78 6.35 -1.96
C TYR A 89 -5.09 6.78 -0.65
N ARG A 90 -5.36 8.02 -0.20
CA ARG A 90 -4.86 8.56 1.08
C ARG A 90 -5.21 7.67 2.28
N ASP A 91 -6.41 7.08 2.31
CA ASP A 91 -6.81 6.18 3.40
C ASP A 91 -6.02 4.88 3.41
N SER A 92 -5.60 4.39 2.24
CA SER A 92 -4.69 3.24 2.15
C SER A 92 -3.30 3.59 2.68
N CYS A 93 -2.79 4.78 2.36
CA CYS A 93 -1.53 5.27 2.93
C CYS A 93 -1.61 5.44 4.46
N LYS A 94 -2.72 5.96 5.01
CA LYS A 94 -2.92 6.04 6.46
C LYS A 94 -2.86 4.67 7.14
N ARG A 95 -3.49 3.65 6.55
CA ARG A 95 -3.42 2.26 7.04
C ARG A 95 -1.99 1.71 7.00
N ASP A 96 -1.26 2.01 5.94
CA ASP A 96 0.14 1.58 5.79
C ASP A 96 1.06 2.25 6.81
N LEU A 97 0.87 3.55 7.05
CA LEU A 97 1.61 4.30 8.07
C LEU A 97 1.37 3.69 9.46
N GLN A 98 0.12 3.41 9.81
CA GLN A 98 -0.24 2.72 11.06
C GLN A 98 0.40 1.34 11.16
N SER A 99 0.36 0.56 10.07
CA SER A 99 0.97 -0.78 10.03
C SER A 99 2.49 -0.74 10.14
N ALA A 100 3.12 0.36 9.73
CA ALA A 100 4.55 0.62 9.86
C ALA A 100 4.93 1.30 11.19
N TYR A 101 3.97 1.50 12.10
CA TYR A 101 4.15 2.22 13.37
C TYR A 101 4.67 3.66 13.18
N ILE A 102 4.30 4.29 12.07
CA ILE A 102 4.58 5.70 11.79
C ILE A 102 3.34 6.52 12.16
N ASP A 103 3.54 7.58 12.92
CA ASP A 103 2.46 8.48 13.28
C ASP A 103 1.96 9.29 12.07
N ILE A 104 0.63 9.40 11.95
CA ILE A 104 -0.05 10.03 10.82
C ILE A 104 0.14 11.55 10.81
N ASN A 105 0.45 12.15 11.95
CA ASN A 105 0.62 13.60 12.04
C ASN A 105 2.07 14.04 11.82
N SER A 106 3.05 13.15 11.97
CA SER A 106 4.49 13.47 11.91
C SER A 106 5.25 12.84 10.73
N TRP A 107 4.61 12.03 9.88
CA TRP A 107 5.29 11.39 8.75
C TRP A 107 5.86 12.38 7.71
N GLU A 108 5.29 13.57 7.60
CA GLU A 108 5.75 14.63 6.68
C GLU A 108 7.15 15.15 7.06
N ASP A 109 7.40 15.29 8.37
CA ASP A 109 8.72 15.66 8.88
C ASP A 109 9.75 14.58 8.57
N ILE A 110 9.36 13.30 8.68
CA ILE A 110 10.21 12.16 8.35
C ILE A 110 10.52 12.13 6.86
N ALA A 111 9.51 12.38 6.02
CA ALA A 111 9.68 12.44 4.57
C ALA A 111 10.59 13.61 4.16
N SER A 112 10.50 14.75 4.83
CA SER A 112 11.32 15.93 4.56
C SER A 112 12.80 15.74 4.95
N LYS A 113 13.08 14.98 6.02
CA LYS A 113 14.46 14.70 6.50
C LYS A 113 15.26 13.78 5.58
N ARG A 114 14.62 13.14 4.60
CA ARG A 114 15.29 12.35 3.57
C ARG A 114 15.89 13.30 2.50
N SER A 115 16.76 14.22 2.90
CA SER A 115 17.58 14.97 1.96
C SER A 115 18.59 14.01 1.35
N THR A 116 18.52 13.83 0.04
CA THR A 116 19.60 13.24 -0.77
C THR A 116 20.83 14.14 -0.76
#